data_AF-A0A2V3IWS5-F1
#
_entry.id   AF-A0A2V3IWS5-F1
#
_cell.length_a   1.000
_cell.length_b   1.000
_cell.length_c   1.000
_cell.angle_alpha   90.00
_cell.angle_beta   90.00
_cell.angle_gamma   90.00
#
_symmetry.space_group_name_H-M   'P 1'
#
loop_
_entity.id
_entity.type
_entity.pdbx_description
1 polymer ?
#
loop_
_entity_poly.entity_id
_entity_poly.type
_entity_poly.pdbx_seq_one_letter_code
_entity_poly.pdbx_strand_id
1 'polypeptide(L)'
;MMSALPRFSIAVAVLTISICYTTVVAADSIHAAERVYYRPRYYFRRECSPCRSSRQCATRKCWRQRCVYWTAASMAKCFRSECASCTRSSDCITRKCWGGKCVYNTLASRKKCFLKPECAACTRSSQCAQGKCWGRKCTDGSRKSLNKCFAPQCARCTSSFECSTKLCESGKCIFDTTKSKIKCGLLKAECAPCKSGRKCAQGKCWGGKCTDGTFESLAKCFEPECGMCKSDFDCSTKLCKSGKCIFDTTESKIKCGLLKAECAPCRSGRKCAQGKCWGGKCTDGTFESLAKCFEPECGMCKSDFDCSTKLCKSGKCIFDTTESKIKCGLLKAECAPCRSGRKCAQGKCWGGKCTDGTFESLAKCFEPECGMCKSDFDCSTKLCKSGKCIFDTTESKIKCGLLKAECAPCKSGDECAQGKCWGGKCTDGSFKSLKKCFEPECGSCKSDFDCSTKRCNKGKCVFGTLKSKIKCGLVKAECAPCKSGTECAQGKCWGGKCTDGSDESLKKCFVPECGKCKSDFDCSTKSCVSGKCVFNTSASKAKCFRKKECEPCRSGNECAQGKCWGKKCTDGSDASLKKCFAPECAPCTSEFECSTKFCWEGKCVYENPLSLTKCFPH
;
A
#
# COMPACT_ATOMS: atom_id res chain seq x y z
N MET A 1 -117.04 56.89 64.06
CA MET A 1 -117.72 56.48 65.30
C MET A 1 -116.77 55.53 66.02
N MET A 2 -116.35 55.71 67.28
CA MET A 2 -116.67 56.75 68.27
C MET A 2 -115.37 57.43 68.77
N SER A 3 -115.52 58.54 69.51
CA SER A 3 -114.43 59.39 70.00
C SER A 3 -114.12 59.16 71.50
N ALA A 4 -113.08 59.87 71.98
CA ALA A 4 -112.86 60.32 73.37
C ALA A 4 -112.09 59.42 74.38
N LEU A 5 -110.94 59.93 74.86
CA LEU A 5 -110.70 60.56 76.19
C LEU A 5 -111.72 60.31 77.34
N PRO A 6 -111.38 60.53 78.64
CA PRO A 6 -110.07 60.52 79.33
C PRO A 6 -110.07 59.90 80.78
N ARG A 7 -108.91 59.96 81.49
CA ARG A 7 -108.66 60.12 82.96
C ARG A 7 -109.60 59.47 84.02
N PHE A 8 -109.04 58.82 85.05
CA PHE A 8 -109.32 59.19 86.47
C PHE A 8 -108.25 58.71 87.49
N SER A 9 -108.09 59.49 88.56
CA SER A 9 -107.03 59.53 89.59
C SER A 9 -107.27 58.69 90.89
N ILE A 10 -106.32 58.81 91.86
CA ILE A 10 -106.45 58.61 93.35
C ILE A 10 -106.28 57.12 93.81
N ALA A 11 -105.64 56.71 94.93
CA ALA A 11 -105.40 57.33 96.26
C ALA A 11 -104.21 56.75 97.12
N VAL A 12 -103.92 57.39 98.28
CA VAL A 12 -103.31 56.89 99.56
C VAL A 12 -101.80 56.46 99.57
N ALA A 13 -100.83 57.06 100.30
CA ALA A 13 -100.55 57.29 101.75
C ALA A 13 -99.96 56.06 102.53
N VAL A 14 -99.13 56.09 103.61
CA VAL A 14 -98.26 57.09 104.32
C VAL A 14 -97.47 56.40 105.48
N LEU A 15 -96.25 56.86 105.87
CA LEU A 15 -95.46 56.59 107.13
C LEU A 15 -95.16 55.11 107.55
N THR A 16 -94.28 54.72 108.51
CA THR A 16 -92.89 55.04 108.99
C THR A 16 -92.46 53.97 110.02
N ILE A 17 -91.14 53.77 110.29
CA ILE A 17 -90.47 53.71 111.63
C ILE A 17 -88.99 53.21 111.51
N SER A 18 -88.12 53.70 112.41
CA SER A 18 -86.65 53.53 112.48
C SER A 18 -86.19 52.45 113.49
N ILE A 19 -84.87 52.12 113.58
CA ILE A 19 -84.03 52.17 114.83
C ILE A 19 -82.62 51.47 114.71
N CYS A 20 -81.54 52.22 115.06
CA CYS A 20 -80.22 51.87 115.68
C CYS A 20 -79.19 50.87 115.01
N TYR A 21 -77.84 50.87 115.26
CA TYR A 21 -76.91 51.69 116.10
C TYR A 21 -75.38 51.54 115.74
N THR A 22 -74.55 52.60 115.94
CA THR A 22 -73.11 52.71 116.47
C THR A 22 -71.91 51.86 115.91
N THR A 23 -70.57 52.10 116.07
CA THR A 23 -69.61 53.21 116.47
C THR A 23 -68.11 52.83 116.18
N VAL A 24 -67.13 53.74 116.43
CA VAL A 24 -65.64 53.54 116.57
C VAL A 24 -64.83 53.26 115.28
N VAL A 25 -63.73 53.93 114.86
CA VAL A 25 -62.99 55.20 115.18
C VAL A 25 -61.82 55.22 116.21
N ALA A 26 -60.56 55.31 115.73
CA ALA A 26 -59.37 55.96 116.35
C ALA A 26 -58.31 56.28 115.22
N ALA A 27 -57.80 57.50 114.94
CA ALA A 27 -57.11 58.56 115.73
C ALA A 27 -55.55 58.44 115.57
N ASP A 28 -54.68 59.46 115.44
CA ASP A 28 -54.69 60.93 115.59
C ASP A 28 -53.68 61.58 114.57
N SER A 29 -53.84 62.76 113.94
CA SER A 29 -53.96 64.18 114.39
C SER A 29 -52.62 64.94 114.56
N ILE A 30 -52.39 66.02 113.78
CA ILE A 30 -51.65 67.30 114.05
C ILE A 30 -51.23 67.99 112.72
N HIS A 31 -51.48 69.32 112.59
CA HIS A 31 -51.11 70.29 111.53
C HIS A 31 -51.27 69.90 110.02
N ALA A 32 -51.98 70.66 109.15
CA ALA A 32 -52.94 71.76 109.31
C ALA A 32 -53.81 71.83 108.02
N ALA A 33 -55.12 72.07 108.15
CA ALA A 33 -56.10 72.01 107.04
C ALA A 33 -57.08 73.21 107.03
N GLU A 34 -57.94 73.27 105.99
CA GLU A 34 -59.17 74.10 105.73
C GLU A 34 -59.08 74.89 104.40
N ARG A 35 -60.08 75.04 103.49
CA ARG A 35 -61.42 74.41 103.25
C ARG A 35 -61.56 74.05 101.75
N VAL A 36 -61.71 72.78 101.38
CA VAL A 36 -62.96 72.11 100.96
C VAL A 36 -64.04 73.01 100.30
N TYR A 37 -64.36 72.75 99.03
CA TYR A 37 -65.72 72.50 98.44
C TYR A 37 -65.82 72.91 96.95
N TYR A 38 -65.92 71.94 96.04
CA TYR A 38 -66.95 71.86 94.97
C TYR A 38 -66.77 70.58 94.10
N ARG A 39 -67.66 69.59 94.28
CA ARG A 39 -67.84 68.45 93.35
C ARG A 39 -69.06 68.71 92.45
N PRO A 40 -68.95 68.65 91.11
CA PRO A 40 -70.13 68.59 90.25
C PRO A 40 -70.75 67.18 90.25
N ARG A 41 -72.06 67.08 90.56
CA ARG A 41 -72.86 65.86 90.36
C ARG A 41 -72.97 65.55 88.85
N TYR A 42 -72.27 64.52 88.38
CA TYR A 42 -72.50 63.97 87.03
C TYR A 42 -73.59 62.89 87.08
N TYR A 43 -74.76 63.18 86.51
CA TYR A 43 -75.78 62.16 86.25
C TYR A 43 -75.28 61.16 85.21
N PHE A 44 -75.10 59.91 85.63
CA PHE A 44 -74.62 58.84 84.76
C PHE A 44 -75.74 58.32 83.82
N ARG A 45 -75.50 58.34 82.51
CA ARG A 45 -76.45 57.89 81.47
C ARG A 45 -76.50 56.35 81.38
N ARG A 46 -77.69 55.80 81.14
CA ARG A 46 -77.96 54.34 81.05
C ARG A 46 -77.36 53.70 79.80
N GLU A 47 -77.33 52.36 79.74
CA GLU A 47 -76.93 51.57 78.57
C GLU A 47 -77.65 52.04 77.28
N CYS A 48 -76.97 51.93 76.14
CA CYS A 48 -77.34 52.42 74.80
C CYS A 48 -77.63 53.93 74.66
N SER A 49 -77.63 54.71 75.75
CA SER A 49 -77.89 56.16 75.73
C SER A 49 -76.73 56.94 75.09
N PRO A 50 -76.98 58.07 74.40
CA PRO A 50 -75.92 58.85 73.78
C PRO A 50 -74.89 59.41 74.78
N CYS A 51 -73.62 59.54 74.40
CA CYS A 51 -72.56 60.09 75.24
C CYS A 51 -71.45 60.78 74.42
N ARG A 52 -70.67 61.66 75.04
CA ARG A 52 -69.44 62.25 74.48
C ARG A 52 -68.17 61.81 75.20
N SER A 53 -68.25 61.40 76.47
CA SER A 53 -67.11 60.83 77.21
C SER A 53 -67.57 59.73 78.16
N SER A 54 -66.65 58.82 78.52
CA SER A 54 -66.93 57.69 79.42
C SER A 54 -67.39 58.10 80.81
N ARG A 55 -67.03 59.30 81.28
CA ARG A 55 -67.49 59.89 82.54
C ARG A 55 -69.00 60.16 82.56
N GLN A 56 -69.64 60.24 81.40
CA GLN A 56 -71.09 60.46 81.28
C GLN A 56 -71.92 59.16 81.37
N CYS A 57 -71.29 57.99 81.51
CA CYS A 57 -71.95 56.68 81.40
C CYS A 57 -71.98 55.90 82.70
N ALA A 58 -73.14 55.33 83.06
CA ALA A 58 -73.30 54.42 84.20
C ALA A 58 -72.49 53.14 84.02
N THR A 59 -72.36 52.70 82.77
CA THR A 59 -71.47 51.59 82.35
C THR A 59 -69.99 51.95 82.43
N ARG A 60 -69.64 53.17 82.85
CA ARG A 60 -68.30 53.79 82.87
C ARG A 60 -67.57 53.80 81.51
N LYS A 61 -68.25 53.47 80.40
CA LYS A 61 -67.64 53.39 79.07
C LYS A 61 -68.55 53.97 77.98
N CYS A 62 -68.09 55.05 77.38
CA CYS A 62 -68.69 55.62 76.18
C CYS A 62 -67.99 55.03 74.96
N TRP A 63 -68.73 54.31 74.12
CA TRP A 63 -68.21 53.73 72.89
C TRP A 63 -69.07 54.15 71.70
N ARG A 64 -68.43 54.80 70.72
CA ARG A 64 -69.10 55.36 69.53
C ARG A 64 -70.34 56.19 69.85
N GLN A 65 -70.16 57.10 70.80
CA GLN A 65 -71.21 57.99 71.30
C GLN A 65 -72.40 57.26 71.94
N ARG A 66 -72.31 55.99 72.37
CA ARG A 66 -73.30 55.33 73.25
C ARG A 66 -72.65 54.73 74.49
N CYS A 67 -73.34 54.77 75.62
CA CYS A 67 -72.92 54.11 76.84
C CYS A 67 -73.14 52.60 76.71
N VAL A 68 -72.09 51.79 76.87
CA VAL A 68 -72.18 50.33 76.80
C VAL A 68 -71.35 49.68 77.89
N TYR A 69 -71.76 48.50 78.34
CA TYR A 69 -70.85 47.61 79.07
C TYR A 69 -69.83 47.02 78.09
N TRP A 70 -68.67 46.61 78.57
CA TRP A 70 -67.63 46.00 77.73
C TRP A 70 -67.89 44.51 77.49
N THR A 71 -69.10 44.19 77.01
CA THR A 71 -69.56 42.83 76.74
C THR A 71 -70.17 42.75 75.34
N ALA A 72 -70.05 41.58 74.68
CA ALA A 72 -70.58 41.37 73.34
C ALA A 72 -72.11 41.56 73.28
N ALA A 73 -72.84 41.12 74.32
CA ALA A 73 -74.28 41.30 74.45
C ALA A 73 -74.68 42.79 74.48
N SER A 74 -73.97 43.63 75.27
CA SER A 74 -74.22 45.08 75.33
C SER A 74 -73.99 45.75 73.97
N MET A 75 -72.91 45.37 73.27
CA MET A 75 -72.62 45.89 71.93
C MET A 75 -73.64 45.42 70.87
N ALA A 76 -74.10 44.16 70.91
CA ALA A 76 -75.12 43.67 70.00
C ALA A 76 -76.49 44.34 70.23
N LYS A 77 -76.83 44.62 71.50
CA LYS A 77 -78.07 45.32 71.89
C LYS A 77 -78.12 46.78 71.42
N CYS A 78 -76.98 47.46 71.38
CA CYS A 78 -76.93 48.89 71.00
C CYS A 78 -76.58 49.17 69.53
N PHE A 79 -76.18 48.17 68.72
CA PHE A 79 -75.69 48.36 67.35
C PHE A 79 -76.11 47.24 66.37
N ARG A 80 -76.46 47.58 65.13
CA ARG A 80 -76.94 46.67 64.07
C ARG A 80 -75.83 45.73 63.55
N SER A 81 -76.21 44.50 63.19
CA SER A 81 -75.34 43.44 62.68
C SER A 81 -74.86 43.65 61.24
N GLU A 82 -73.94 42.80 60.76
CA GLU A 82 -73.48 42.79 59.36
C GLU A 82 -74.63 42.54 58.36
N CYS A 83 -74.54 43.17 57.18
CA CYS A 83 -75.55 43.20 56.10
C CYS A 83 -76.91 43.82 56.45
N ALA A 84 -77.19 44.16 57.72
CA ALA A 84 -78.40 44.89 58.10
C ALA A 84 -78.40 46.32 57.52
N SER A 85 -79.58 46.85 57.18
CA SER A 85 -79.72 48.21 56.65
C SER A 85 -79.30 49.28 57.67
N CYS A 86 -78.74 50.40 57.21
CA CYS A 86 -78.25 51.48 58.08
C CYS A 86 -78.34 52.86 57.41
N THR A 87 -78.31 53.91 58.24
CA THR A 87 -78.25 55.31 57.81
C THR A 87 -76.97 55.99 58.24
N ARG A 88 -76.38 55.65 59.39
CA ARG A 88 -75.09 56.19 59.86
C ARG A 88 -74.13 55.08 60.30
N SER A 89 -72.83 55.31 60.14
CA SER A 89 -71.77 54.39 60.59
C SER A 89 -71.74 54.16 62.10
N SER A 90 -72.33 55.09 62.88
CA SER A 90 -72.60 54.95 64.31
C SER A 90 -73.56 53.80 64.63
N ASP A 91 -74.42 53.42 63.70
CA ASP A 91 -75.54 52.50 63.98
C ASP A 91 -75.13 51.03 63.83
N CYS A 92 -73.96 50.79 63.22
CA CYS A 92 -73.47 49.47 62.84
C CYS A 92 -72.41 48.95 63.80
N ILE A 93 -72.52 47.71 64.27
CA ILE A 93 -71.47 47.04 65.08
C ILE A 93 -70.14 47.01 64.31
N THR A 94 -70.23 46.89 62.98
CA THR A 94 -69.13 46.87 62.00
C THR A 94 -68.37 48.19 61.82
N ARG A 95 -68.83 49.28 62.45
CA ARG A 95 -68.33 50.68 62.37
C ARG A 95 -68.45 51.38 61.02
N LYS A 96 -69.09 50.76 60.01
CA LYS A 96 -69.22 51.36 58.69
C LYS A 96 -70.57 51.05 58.06
N CYS A 97 -71.31 52.10 57.76
CA CYS A 97 -72.47 52.05 56.88
C CYS A 97 -71.98 52.34 55.46
N TRP A 98 -72.23 51.45 54.50
CA TRP A 98 -71.79 51.62 53.11
C TRP A 98 -72.82 51.00 52.17
N GLY A 99 -73.24 51.73 51.13
CA GLY A 99 -74.32 51.31 50.23
C GLY A 99 -75.65 51.05 50.95
N GLY A 100 -75.89 51.71 52.09
CA GLY A 100 -77.07 51.51 52.92
C GLY A 100 -77.08 50.24 53.80
N LYS A 101 -75.98 49.46 53.86
CA LYS A 101 -75.84 48.30 54.77
C LYS A 101 -74.62 48.40 55.68
N CYS A 102 -74.73 47.81 56.86
CA CYS A 102 -73.65 47.65 57.82
C CYS A 102 -72.65 46.62 57.30
N VAL A 103 -71.43 47.05 57.00
CA VAL A 103 -70.35 46.17 56.52
C VAL A 103 -69.10 46.37 57.35
N TYR A 104 -68.34 45.32 57.60
CA TYR A 104 -66.96 45.48 58.10
C TYR A 104 -66.12 46.13 57.00
N ASN A 105 -65.00 46.76 57.38
CA ASN A 105 -64.09 47.35 56.40
C ASN A 105 -63.26 46.30 55.63
N THR A 106 -63.75 45.07 55.49
CA THR A 106 -63.14 43.95 54.78
C THR A 106 -63.83 43.71 53.42
N LEU A 107 -63.13 43.05 52.50
CA LEU A 107 -63.69 42.71 51.19
C LEU A 107 -64.77 41.62 51.27
N ALA A 108 -64.58 40.63 52.15
CA ALA A 108 -65.53 39.53 52.37
C ALA A 108 -66.92 40.04 52.79
N SER A 109 -66.96 40.99 53.74
CA SER A 109 -68.21 41.61 54.21
C SER A 109 -68.97 42.30 53.07
N ARG A 110 -68.28 43.08 52.24
CA ARG A 110 -68.88 43.77 51.09
C ARG A 110 -69.35 42.80 50.01
N LYS A 111 -68.61 41.72 49.74
CA LYS A 111 -69.03 40.65 48.80
C LYS A 111 -70.33 39.98 49.25
N LYS A 112 -70.44 39.65 50.54
CA LYS A 112 -71.58 38.95 51.15
C LYS A 112 -72.90 39.72 51.01
N CYS A 113 -72.89 41.05 51.07
CA CYS A 113 -74.12 41.83 51.17
C CYS A 113 -74.67 42.41 49.84
N PHE A 114 -73.94 42.36 48.71
CA PHE A 114 -74.21 43.25 47.54
C PHE A 114 -74.05 42.69 46.11
N LEU A 115 -73.63 41.43 45.87
CA LEU A 115 -73.14 41.02 44.54
C LEU A 115 -73.75 39.70 44.00
N LYS A 116 -73.95 39.60 42.67
CA LYS A 116 -74.57 38.45 41.93
C LYS A 116 -73.60 37.28 41.70
N PRO A 117 -74.09 36.01 41.64
CA PRO A 117 -73.25 34.83 41.41
C PRO A 117 -72.71 34.71 39.96
N GLU A 118 -71.84 33.71 39.76
CA GLU A 118 -71.24 33.34 38.47
C GLU A 118 -72.30 32.99 37.40
N CYS A 119 -72.00 33.24 36.13
CA CYS A 119 -72.85 33.11 34.94
C CYS A 119 -74.15 33.93 34.94
N ALA A 120 -74.53 34.59 36.04
CA ALA A 120 -75.74 35.41 36.12
C ALA A 120 -75.67 36.66 35.22
N ALA A 121 -76.82 37.09 34.71
CA ALA A 121 -76.92 38.24 33.81
C ALA A 121 -76.51 39.57 34.50
N CYS A 122 -75.72 40.38 33.79
CA CYS A 122 -75.19 41.65 34.29
C CYS A 122 -75.14 42.72 33.20
N THR A 123 -75.13 43.98 33.63
CA THR A 123 -74.92 45.16 32.78
C THR A 123 -73.69 45.97 33.18
N ARG A 124 -73.20 45.82 34.41
CA ARG A 124 -71.98 46.48 34.92
C ARG A 124 -71.21 45.54 35.83
N SER A 125 -69.88 45.58 35.80
CA SER A 125 -69.00 44.69 36.58
C SER A 125 -69.17 44.80 38.09
N SER A 126 -69.62 45.95 38.60
CA SER A 126 -69.96 46.17 40.01
C SER A 126 -71.13 45.32 40.52
N GLN A 127 -71.84 44.62 39.63
CA GLN A 127 -72.92 43.69 39.99
C GLN A 127 -72.43 42.28 40.32
N CYS A 128 -71.16 41.92 40.08
CA CYS A 128 -70.69 40.53 40.13
C CYS A 128 -69.91 40.20 41.42
N ALA A 129 -70.21 39.08 42.08
CA ALA A 129 -69.62 38.64 43.35
C ALA A 129 -68.14 38.27 43.23
N GLN A 130 -67.80 37.79 42.04
CA GLN A 130 -66.45 37.50 41.60
C GLN A 130 -66.35 37.92 40.14
N GLY A 131 -65.24 38.57 39.78
CA GLY A 131 -64.94 38.90 38.39
C GLY A 131 -65.52 40.20 37.85
N LYS A 132 -65.78 40.18 36.55
CA LYS A 132 -66.30 41.30 35.75
C LYS A 132 -67.54 40.87 34.98
N CYS A 133 -68.29 41.85 34.49
CA CYS A 133 -69.35 41.60 33.54
C CYS A 133 -68.75 41.48 32.12
N TRP A 134 -68.85 40.30 31.50
CA TRP A 134 -68.37 40.05 30.15
C TRP A 134 -69.42 39.26 29.38
N GLY A 135 -69.69 39.61 28.11
CA GLY A 135 -70.76 38.96 27.31
C GLY A 135 -72.13 38.97 28.00
N ARG A 136 -72.45 40.04 28.76
CA ARG A 136 -73.63 40.18 29.63
C ARG A 136 -73.75 39.15 30.77
N LYS A 137 -72.71 38.36 31.09
CA LYS A 137 -72.68 37.43 32.23
C LYS A 137 -71.55 37.75 33.22
N CYS A 138 -71.80 37.51 34.50
CA CYS A 138 -70.78 37.61 35.55
C CYS A 138 -69.80 36.44 35.43
N THR A 139 -68.52 36.73 35.19
CA THR A 139 -67.46 35.71 35.13
C THR A 139 -66.18 36.23 35.76
N ASP A 140 -65.45 35.37 36.45
CA ASP A 140 -64.12 35.68 36.99
C ASP A 140 -63.03 35.76 35.92
N GLY A 141 -63.38 35.48 34.66
CA GLY A 141 -62.46 35.51 33.53
C GLY A 141 -61.58 34.27 33.42
N SER A 142 -61.66 33.32 34.37
CA SER A 142 -60.95 32.05 34.29
C SER A 142 -61.49 31.20 33.14
N ARG A 143 -60.63 30.34 32.58
CA ARG A 143 -61.01 29.42 31.50
C ARG A 143 -62.14 28.45 31.92
N LYS A 144 -62.19 28.09 33.21
CA LYS A 144 -63.25 27.25 33.81
C LYS A 144 -64.59 27.99 33.82
N SER A 145 -64.61 29.26 34.24
CA SER A 145 -65.79 30.12 34.22
C SER A 145 -66.28 30.37 32.79
N LEU A 146 -65.36 30.70 31.86
CA LEU A 146 -65.71 30.95 30.46
C LEU A 146 -66.30 29.71 29.77
N ASN A 147 -65.71 28.53 29.93
CA ASN A 147 -66.25 27.29 29.38
C ASN A 147 -67.60 26.87 29.99
N LYS A 148 -67.90 27.31 31.22
CA LYS A 148 -69.16 27.03 31.92
C LYS A 148 -70.28 27.98 31.49
N CYS A 149 -69.97 29.25 31.24
CA CYS A 149 -70.98 30.27 30.93
C CYS A 149 -71.22 30.51 29.43
N PHE A 150 -70.33 30.05 28.53
CA PHE A 150 -70.32 30.39 27.09
C PHE A 150 -70.09 29.16 26.19
N ALA A 151 -70.46 29.25 24.92
CA ALA A 151 -70.41 28.16 23.95
C ALA A 151 -68.96 27.67 23.69
N PRO A 152 -68.73 26.34 23.64
CA PRO A 152 -67.38 25.78 23.51
C PRO A 152 -66.81 25.92 22.10
N GLN A 153 -65.52 25.59 21.96
CA GLN A 153 -64.82 25.55 20.67
C GLN A 153 -65.57 24.70 19.62
N CYS A 154 -65.63 25.19 18.38
CA CYS A 154 -66.34 24.67 17.23
C CYS A 154 -67.88 24.69 17.29
N ALA A 155 -68.49 25.13 18.40
CA ALA A 155 -69.93 25.39 18.47
C ALA A 155 -70.34 26.54 17.53
N ARG A 156 -71.60 26.56 17.11
CA ARG A 156 -72.17 27.62 16.29
C ARG A 156 -72.35 28.92 17.10
N CYS A 157 -72.10 30.07 16.49
CA CYS A 157 -72.25 31.38 17.10
C CYS A 157 -72.71 32.42 16.08
N THR A 158 -73.22 33.53 16.59
CA THR A 158 -73.53 34.76 15.83
C THR A 158 -72.66 35.94 16.28
N SER A 159 -72.17 35.94 17.52
CA SER A 159 -71.27 36.97 18.03
C SER A 159 -70.13 36.41 18.88
N SER A 160 -68.99 37.10 18.90
CA SER A 160 -67.81 36.72 19.70
C SER A 160 -68.05 36.68 21.21
N PHE A 161 -69.10 37.33 21.70
CA PHE A 161 -69.51 37.34 23.11
C PHE A 161 -70.25 36.07 23.55
N GLU A 162 -70.69 35.23 22.61
CA GLU A 162 -71.32 33.93 22.90
C GLU A 162 -70.29 32.83 23.17
N CYS A 163 -69.04 33.02 22.78
CA CYS A 163 -68.01 31.98 22.73
C CYS A 163 -67.10 31.98 23.95
N SER A 164 -66.83 30.81 24.54
CA SER A 164 -65.82 30.68 25.62
C SER A 164 -64.41 30.99 25.13
N THR A 165 -64.20 30.87 23.81
CA THR A 165 -62.99 31.25 23.07
C THR A 165 -62.87 32.75 22.81
N LYS A 166 -63.92 33.53 23.06
CA LYS A 166 -64.05 34.98 22.82
C LYS A 166 -63.98 35.44 21.36
N LEU A 167 -64.03 34.52 20.39
CA LEU A 167 -64.05 34.84 18.96
C LEU A 167 -65.03 33.93 18.21
N CYS A 168 -65.90 34.56 17.44
CA CYS A 168 -66.78 33.92 16.47
C CYS A 168 -66.28 34.25 15.05
N GLU A 169 -65.82 33.24 14.30
CA GLU A 169 -65.35 33.41 12.91
C GLU A 169 -66.10 32.43 12.01
N SER A 170 -66.61 32.91 10.87
CA SER A 170 -67.45 32.13 9.94
C SER A 170 -68.59 31.34 10.62
N GLY A 171 -69.19 31.92 11.67
CA GLY A 171 -70.28 31.31 12.43
C GLY A 171 -69.88 30.20 13.41
N LYS A 172 -68.58 30.01 13.71
CA LYS A 172 -68.10 29.06 14.73
C LYS A 172 -67.23 29.71 15.80
N CYS A 173 -67.39 29.27 17.05
CA CYS A 173 -66.55 29.67 18.17
C CYS A 173 -65.16 29.07 18.02
N ILE A 174 -64.15 29.91 17.81
CA ILE A 174 -62.77 29.47 17.64
C ILE A 174 -61.83 30.25 18.55
N PHE A 175 -60.69 29.66 18.85
CA PHE A 175 -59.53 30.42 19.34
C PHE A 175 -58.83 30.98 18.10
N ASP A 176 -58.27 32.19 18.15
CA ASP A 176 -57.53 32.74 17.01
C ASP A 176 -56.15 32.07 16.87
N THR A 177 -56.18 30.83 16.39
CA THR A 177 -55.02 29.96 16.22
C THR A 177 -55.31 29.01 15.06
N THR A 178 -54.32 28.77 14.20
CA THR A 178 -54.45 27.90 13.03
C THR A 178 -54.96 26.50 13.40
N LYS A 179 -54.50 25.93 14.53
CA LYS A 179 -54.96 24.64 15.07
C LYS A 179 -56.46 24.61 15.36
N SER A 180 -57.04 25.73 15.80
CA SER A 180 -58.49 25.87 16.04
C SER A 180 -59.26 26.00 14.73
N LYS A 181 -58.74 26.81 13.79
CA LYS A 181 -59.33 27.00 12.45
C LYS A 181 -59.33 25.68 11.65
N ILE A 182 -58.30 24.85 11.76
CA ILE A 182 -58.28 23.47 11.22
C ILE A 182 -59.32 22.59 11.93
N LYS A 183 -59.27 22.50 13.27
CA LYS A 183 -60.14 21.61 14.06
C LYS A 183 -61.64 21.88 13.81
N CYS A 184 -62.02 23.13 13.61
CA CYS A 184 -63.41 23.51 13.33
C CYS A 184 -63.76 23.54 11.82
N GLY A 185 -62.83 23.18 10.93
CA GLY A 185 -63.06 23.02 9.50
C GLY A 185 -63.08 24.32 8.68
N LEU A 186 -62.55 25.43 9.20
CA LEU A 186 -62.40 26.69 8.47
C LEU A 186 -61.19 26.65 7.52
N LEU A 187 -60.12 25.96 7.92
CA LEU A 187 -58.90 25.76 7.14
C LEU A 187 -58.59 24.26 7.00
N LYS A 188 -57.95 23.89 5.90
CA LYS A 188 -57.49 22.52 5.61
C LYS A 188 -56.03 22.34 6.02
N ALA A 189 -55.70 21.20 6.61
CA ALA A 189 -54.34 20.85 6.99
C ALA A 189 -53.40 20.73 5.77
N GLU A 190 -52.10 20.64 6.02
CA GLU A 190 -51.07 20.31 5.03
C GLU A 190 -51.40 18.98 4.31
N CYS A 191 -51.00 18.87 3.05
CA CYS A 191 -51.29 17.77 2.11
C CYS A 191 -52.78 17.49 1.82
N ALA A 192 -53.73 18.14 2.51
CA ALA A 192 -55.16 17.92 2.29
C ALA A 192 -55.60 18.45 0.90
N PRO A 193 -56.53 17.77 0.22
CA PRO A 193 -56.96 18.13 -1.12
C PRO A 193 -57.69 19.48 -1.15
N CYS A 194 -57.35 20.33 -2.11
CA CYS A 194 -57.85 21.71 -2.23
C CYS A 194 -58.24 22.06 -3.67
N LYS A 195 -59.11 23.07 -3.82
CA LYS A 195 -59.47 23.70 -5.10
C LYS A 195 -59.12 25.20 -5.16
N SER A 196 -58.62 25.76 -4.06
CA SER A 196 -58.26 27.18 -3.92
C SER A 196 -57.38 27.36 -2.69
N GLY A 197 -56.34 28.19 -2.80
CA GLY A 197 -55.37 28.42 -1.72
C GLY A 197 -55.95 29.09 -0.47
N ARG A 198 -57.04 29.86 -0.60
CA ARG A 198 -57.67 30.58 0.53
C ARG A 198 -58.24 29.68 1.64
N LYS A 199 -58.29 28.35 1.41
CA LYS A 199 -58.75 27.35 2.38
C LYS A 199 -57.63 26.50 2.98
N CYS A 200 -56.36 26.80 2.68
CA CYS A 200 -55.22 26.10 3.24
C CYS A 200 -54.78 26.74 4.57
N ALA A 201 -54.48 25.93 5.58
CA ALA A 201 -54.06 26.41 6.90
C ALA A 201 -52.65 26.99 6.91
N GLN A 202 -51.82 26.52 5.98
CA GLN A 202 -50.48 27.01 5.71
C GLN A 202 -50.32 26.96 4.18
N GLY A 203 -49.74 28.00 3.59
CA GLY A 203 -49.40 28.02 2.17
C GLY A 203 -50.55 28.25 1.17
N LYS A 204 -50.36 27.71 -0.04
CA LYS A 204 -51.27 27.82 -1.19
C LYS A 204 -51.76 26.42 -1.61
N CYS A 205 -52.71 26.40 -2.53
CA CYS A 205 -53.12 25.16 -3.20
C CYS A 205 -52.21 24.95 -4.42
N TRP A 206 -51.29 23.98 -4.34
CA TRP A 206 -50.41 23.55 -5.43
C TRP A 206 -50.73 22.11 -5.78
N GLY A 207 -50.76 21.72 -7.06
CA GLY A 207 -51.02 20.33 -7.47
C GLY A 207 -52.30 19.72 -6.88
N GLY A 208 -53.30 20.54 -6.50
CA GLY A 208 -54.51 20.08 -5.81
C GLY A 208 -54.36 19.74 -4.32
N LYS A 209 -53.22 20.02 -3.67
CA LYS A 209 -52.98 19.83 -2.23
C LYS A 209 -52.53 21.13 -1.54
N CYS A 210 -52.82 21.26 -0.24
CA CYS A 210 -52.38 22.40 0.56
C CYS A 210 -50.91 22.24 0.99
N THR A 211 -50.05 23.18 0.61
CA THR A 211 -48.60 23.18 0.90
C THR A 211 -48.08 24.62 0.92
N ASP A 212 -47.08 24.91 1.75
CA ASP A 212 -46.35 26.19 1.75
C ASP A 212 -45.36 26.38 0.60
N GLY A 213 -45.20 25.37 -0.26
CA GLY A 213 -44.29 25.42 -1.40
C GLY A 213 -42.82 25.22 -1.03
N THR A 214 -42.51 24.92 0.24
CA THR A 214 -41.16 24.48 0.63
C THR A 214 -40.86 23.09 0.04
N PHE A 215 -39.59 22.81 -0.24
CA PHE A 215 -39.17 21.49 -0.73
C PHE A 215 -39.58 20.35 0.21
N GLU A 216 -39.57 20.58 1.52
CA GLU A 216 -40.03 19.58 2.50
C GLU A 216 -41.51 19.27 2.40
N SER A 217 -42.39 20.27 2.33
CA SER A 217 -43.84 20.03 2.23
C SER A 217 -44.21 19.44 0.87
N LEU A 218 -43.51 19.84 -0.20
CA LEU A 218 -43.66 19.19 -1.52
C LEU A 218 -43.22 17.73 -1.49
N ALA A 219 -42.11 17.38 -0.82
CA ALA A 219 -41.66 16.00 -0.68
C ALA A 219 -42.56 15.15 0.24
N LYS A 220 -43.22 15.76 1.24
CA LYS A 220 -44.19 15.08 2.12
C LYS A 220 -45.54 14.85 1.43
N CYS A 221 -45.98 15.76 0.56
CA CYS A 221 -47.32 15.72 -0.03
C CYS A 221 -47.43 15.06 -1.41
N PHE A 222 -46.31 14.84 -2.12
CA PHE A 222 -46.30 14.34 -3.50
C PHE A 222 -45.27 13.22 -3.69
N GLU A 223 -45.50 12.38 -4.70
CA GLU A 223 -44.66 11.23 -4.97
C GLU A 223 -43.25 11.65 -5.46
N PRO A 224 -42.20 10.91 -5.04
CA PRO A 224 -40.84 11.15 -5.51
C PRO A 224 -40.70 10.84 -7.00
N GLU A 225 -39.53 11.16 -7.57
CA GLU A 225 -39.24 10.75 -8.94
C GLU A 225 -39.28 9.22 -9.04
N CYS A 226 -39.88 8.69 -10.10
CA CYS A 226 -40.19 7.28 -10.30
C CYS A 226 -41.25 6.68 -9.36
N GLY A 227 -41.82 7.46 -8.42
CA GLY A 227 -42.96 7.08 -7.59
C GLY A 227 -44.21 6.80 -8.44
N MET A 228 -45.13 5.98 -7.92
CA MET A 228 -46.31 5.54 -8.68
C MET A 228 -47.40 6.61 -8.66
N CYS A 229 -48.01 6.88 -9.82
CA CYS A 229 -49.04 7.90 -9.96
C CYS A 229 -50.25 7.39 -10.74
N LYS A 230 -51.39 8.03 -10.52
CA LYS A 230 -52.61 7.87 -11.31
C LYS A 230 -52.90 9.10 -12.17
N SER A 231 -52.37 10.25 -11.79
CA SER A 231 -52.50 11.52 -12.50
C SER A 231 -51.32 12.47 -12.21
N ASP A 232 -51.16 13.52 -13.01
CA ASP A 232 -50.13 14.54 -12.79
C ASP A 232 -50.21 15.21 -11.40
N PHE A 233 -51.39 15.24 -10.79
CA PHE A 233 -51.61 15.77 -9.43
C PHE A 233 -50.88 14.99 -8.33
N ASP A 234 -50.47 13.75 -8.59
CA ASP A 234 -49.68 12.96 -7.64
C ASP A 234 -48.20 13.39 -7.63
N CYS A 235 -47.76 14.11 -8.68
CA CYS A 235 -46.36 14.25 -9.08
C CYS A 235 -45.73 15.64 -8.83
N SER A 236 -46.47 16.58 -8.23
CA SER A 236 -46.04 17.97 -7.99
C SER A 236 -45.67 18.73 -9.28
N THR A 237 -44.36 18.85 -9.58
CA THR A 237 -43.81 19.51 -10.77
C THR A 237 -43.43 18.54 -11.89
N LYS A 238 -43.61 17.23 -11.66
CA LYS A 238 -43.34 16.15 -12.62
C LYS A 238 -44.64 15.72 -13.32
N LEU A 239 -44.51 15.02 -14.43
CA LEU A 239 -45.62 14.43 -15.19
C LEU A 239 -45.83 12.96 -14.81
N CYS A 240 -47.08 12.53 -14.80
CA CYS A 240 -47.46 11.13 -14.66
C CYS A 240 -47.49 10.45 -16.03
N LYS A 241 -46.35 9.87 -16.46
CA LYS A 241 -46.28 9.09 -17.71
C LYS A 241 -46.16 7.60 -17.38
N SER A 242 -47.00 6.79 -18.01
CA SER A 242 -47.04 5.32 -17.82
C SER A 242 -47.14 4.88 -16.35
N GLY A 243 -47.87 5.64 -15.53
CA GLY A 243 -48.06 5.35 -14.10
C GLY A 243 -46.87 5.71 -13.19
N LYS A 244 -45.89 6.49 -13.66
CA LYS A 244 -44.78 7.01 -12.83
C LYS A 244 -44.59 8.52 -12.94
N CYS A 245 -44.24 9.16 -11.83
CA CYS A 245 -43.86 10.57 -11.78
C CYS A 245 -42.46 10.80 -12.34
N ILE A 246 -42.36 11.47 -13.50
CA ILE A 246 -41.09 11.75 -14.19
C ILE A 246 -40.97 13.21 -14.61
N PHE A 247 -39.74 13.72 -14.70
CA PHE A 247 -39.49 14.92 -15.48
C PHE A 247 -39.58 14.58 -16.98
N ASP A 248 -39.94 15.52 -17.85
CA ASP A 248 -40.05 15.24 -19.29
C ASP A 248 -38.68 15.14 -20.01
N THR A 249 -37.60 14.91 -19.25
CA THR A 249 -36.23 14.72 -19.74
C THR A 249 -35.98 13.25 -20.13
N THR A 250 -35.06 13.03 -21.06
CA THR A 250 -34.65 11.67 -21.47
C THR A 250 -34.01 10.91 -20.30
N GLU A 251 -33.24 11.60 -19.46
CA GLU A 251 -32.61 11.04 -18.26
C GLU A 251 -33.64 10.49 -17.25
N SER A 252 -34.67 11.28 -16.91
CA SER A 252 -35.72 10.84 -15.98
C SER A 252 -36.52 9.66 -16.56
N LYS A 253 -36.78 9.66 -17.88
CA LYS A 253 -37.40 8.53 -18.59
C LYS A 253 -36.56 7.26 -18.54
N ILE A 254 -35.23 7.35 -18.61
CA ILE A 254 -34.32 6.21 -18.43
C ILE A 254 -34.33 5.75 -16.97
N LYS A 255 -34.10 6.66 -16.02
CA LYS A 255 -34.02 6.42 -14.58
C LYS A 255 -35.26 5.70 -14.04
N CYS A 256 -36.45 6.06 -14.55
CA CYS A 256 -37.71 5.44 -14.16
C CYS A 256 -38.14 4.24 -15.02
N GLY A 257 -37.33 3.85 -16.02
CA GLY A 257 -37.52 2.65 -16.85
C GLY A 257 -38.56 2.75 -17.97
N LEU A 258 -38.95 3.97 -18.38
CA LEU A 258 -39.83 4.20 -19.52
C LEU A 258 -39.09 4.10 -20.85
N LEU A 259 -37.84 4.57 -20.88
CA LEU A 259 -36.91 4.44 -22.00
C LEU A 259 -35.69 3.62 -21.56
N LYS A 260 -35.04 2.99 -22.53
CA LYS A 260 -33.80 2.24 -22.35
C LYS A 260 -32.62 3.09 -22.79
N ALA A 261 -31.57 3.13 -21.97
CA ALA A 261 -30.33 3.83 -22.28
C ALA A 261 -29.67 3.32 -23.57
N GLU A 262 -28.66 4.05 -24.04
CA GLU A 262 -27.76 3.58 -25.09
C GLU A 262 -27.18 2.19 -24.72
N CYS A 263 -26.94 1.35 -25.72
CA CYS A 263 -26.46 -0.03 -25.61
C CYS A 263 -27.36 -1.01 -24.84
N ALA A 264 -28.46 -0.56 -24.23
CA ALA A 264 -29.35 -1.44 -23.47
C ALA A 264 -30.15 -2.41 -24.38
N PRO A 265 -30.43 -3.65 -23.94
CA PRO A 265 -31.10 -4.65 -24.78
C PRO A 265 -32.53 -4.26 -25.17
N CYS A 266 -32.90 -4.40 -26.44
CA CYS A 266 -34.19 -4.03 -26.99
C CYS A 266 -34.79 -5.13 -27.87
N ARG A 267 -36.13 -5.13 -27.99
CA ARG A 267 -36.90 -5.93 -28.97
C ARG A 267 -37.65 -5.06 -29.99
N SER A 268 -37.63 -3.74 -29.81
CA SER A 268 -38.32 -2.75 -30.66
C SER A 268 -37.72 -1.37 -30.42
N GLY A 269 -37.55 -0.58 -31.48
CA GLY A 269 -36.94 0.76 -31.40
C GLY A 269 -37.74 1.79 -30.59
N ARG A 270 -39.06 1.60 -30.42
CA ARG A 270 -39.93 2.56 -29.69
C ARG A 270 -39.63 2.71 -28.20
N LYS A 271 -38.71 1.91 -27.63
CA LYS A 271 -38.29 1.96 -26.22
C LYS A 271 -36.86 2.46 -26.03
N CYS A 272 -36.18 2.90 -27.08
CA CYS A 272 -34.81 3.42 -26.99
C CYS A 272 -34.81 4.92 -26.67
N ALA A 273 -33.93 5.34 -25.77
CA ALA A 273 -33.76 6.75 -25.39
C ALA A 273 -33.19 7.61 -26.52
N GLN A 274 -32.30 7.00 -27.31
CA GLN A 274 -31.75 7.55 -28.55
C GLN A 274 -31.83 6.47 -29.63
N GLY A 275 -32.17 6.88 -30.86
CA GLY A 275 -32.06 6.02 -32.03
C GLY A 275 -33.08 4.90 -32.18
N LYS A 276 -32.63 3.78 -32.75
CA LYS A 276 -33.43 2.60 -33.09
C LYS A 276 -32.85 1.35 -32.40
N CYS A 277 -33.62 0.28 -32.44
CA CYS A 277 -33.15 -1.03 -32.02
C CYS A 277 -32.39 -1.67 -33.18
N TRP A 278 -31.06 -1.64 -33.13
CA TRP A 278 -30.15 -2.32 -34.07
C TRP A 278 -29.54 -3.52 -33.36
N GLY A 279 -29.41 -4.68 -34.01
CA GLY A 279 -28.75 -5.85 -33.41
C GLY A 279 -29.24 -6.27 -32.00
N GLY A 280 -30.46 -5.91 -31.61
CA GLY A 280 -30.98 -6.13 -30.25
C GLY A 280 -30.49 -5.15 -29.17
N LYS A 281 -29.81 -4.04 -29.51
CA LYS A 281 -29.43 -2.94 -28.60
C LYS A 281 -29.91 -1.57 -29.11
N CYS A 282 -30.13 -0.65 -28.18
CA CYS A 282 -30.52 0.73 -28.51
C CYS A 282 -29.30 1.56 -28.92
N THR A 283 -29.23 1.99 -30.18
CA THR A 283 -28.18 2.90 -30.68
C THR A 283 -28.75 3.93 -31.66
N ASP A 284 -28.10 5.09 -31.77
CA ASP A 284 -28.43 6.13 -32.76
C ASP A 284 -28.05 5.76 -34.21
N GLY A 285 -27.30 4.67 -34.39
CA GLY A 285 -26.82 4.19 -35.69
C GLY A 285 -25.53 4.84 -36.18
N THR A 286 -24.93 5.74 -35.40
CA THR A 286 -23.60 6.26 -35.69
C THR A 286 -22.53 5.18 -35.51
N PHE A 287 -21.39 5.34 -36.20
CA PHE A 287 -20.27 4.42 -36.06
C PHE A 287 -19.75 4.36 -34.61
N GLU A 288 -19.79 5.50 -33.90
CA GLU A 288 -19.29 5.60 -32.53
C GLU A 288 -20.20 4.87 -31.52
N SER A 289 -21.53 5.00 -31.62
CA SER A 289 -22.46 4.22 -30.77
C SER A 289 -22.42 2.74 -31.08
N LEU A 290 -22.29 2.36 -32.36
CA LEU A 290 -22.12 0.96 -32.75
C LEU A 290 -20.83 0.35 -32.20
N ALA A 291 -19.72 1.10 -32.19
CA ALA A 291 -18.45 0.67 -31.59
C ALA A 291 -18.50 0.59 -30.05
N LYS A 292 -19.27 1.45 -29.38
CA LYS A 292 -19.49 1.41 -27.92
C LYS A 292 -20.41 0.26 -27.49
N CYS A 293 -21.43 -0.05 -28.29
CA CYS A 293 -22.49 -0.98 -27.90
C CYS A 293 -22.25 -2.44 -28.30
N PHE A 294 -21.38 -2.71 -29.27
CA PHE A 294 -21.16 -4.05 -29.81
C PHE A 294 -19.70 -4.46 -29.77
N GLU A 295 -19.48 -5.76 -29.68
CA GLU A 295 -18.13 -6.31 -29.57
C GLU A 295 -17.33 -6.05 -30.86
N PRO A 296 -16.03 -5.68 -30.73
CA PRO A 296 -15.15 -5.50 -31.86
C PRO A 296 -14.96 -6.84 -32.61
N GLU A 297 -14.30 -6.79 -33.77
CA GLU A 297 -13.93 -8.04 -34.44
C GLU A 297 -13.04 -8.87 -33.50
N CYS A 298 -13.31 -10.17 -33.42
CA CYS A 298 -12.72 -11.11 -32.46
C CYS A 298 -13.11 -10.92 -30.98
N GLY A 299 -13.97 -9.95 -30.66
CA GLY A 299 -14.59 -9.81 -29.33
C GLY A 299 -15.47 -11.00 -28.97
N MET A 300 -15.71 -11.21 -27.67
CA MET A 300 -16.39 -12.42 -27.18
C MET A 300 -17.90 -12.28 -27.25
N CYS A 301 -18.58 -13.31 -27.76
CA CYS A 301 -20.03 -13.34 -27.87
C CYS A 301 -20.63 -14.61 -27.28
N LYS A 302 -21.91 -14.52 -26.91
CA LYS A 302 -22.77 -15.66 -26.57
C LYS A 302 -23.81 -15.92 -27.66
N SER A 303 -24.11 -14.93 -28.49
CA SER A 303 -25.04 -15.01 -29.61
C SER A 303 -24.72 -13.97 -30.69
N ASP A 304 -25.30 -14.10 -31.89
CA ASP A 304 -25.13 -13.12 -32.98
C ASP A 304 -25.52 -11.68 -32.57
N PHE A 305 -26.41 -11.52 -31.59
CA PHE A 305 -26.81 -10.22 -31.04
C PHE A 305 -25.66 -9.43 -30.39
N ASP A 306 -24.58 -10.08 -29.96
CA ASP A 306 -23.44 -9.38 -29.37
C ASP A 306 -22.56 -8.69 -30.45
N CYS A 307 -22.76 -9.08 -31.72
CA CYS A 307 -21.82 -8.88 -32.83
C CYS A 307 -22.27 -7.87 -33.90
N SER A 308 -23.45 -7.26 -33.75
CA SER A 308 -24.05 -6.31 -34.71
C SER A 308 -24.23 -6.87 -36.12
N THR A 309 -23.31 -6.57 -37.05
CA THR A 309 -23.30 -7.02 -38.45
C THR A 309 -22.42 -8.25 -38.69
N LYS A 310 -21.70 -8.70 -37.65
CA LYS A 310 -20.84 -9.90 -37.65
C LYS A 310 -21.63 -11.10 -37.08
N LEU A 311 -21.15 -12.30 -37.36
CA LEU A 311 -21.70 -13.55 -36.82
C LEU A 311 -20.92 -13.99 -35.58
N CYS A 312 -21.64 -14.55 -34.60
CA CYS A 312 -21.07 -15.19 -33.43
C CYS A 312 -20.75 -16.66 -33.73
N LYS A 313 -19.54 -16.93 -34.23
CA LYS A 313 -19.08 -18.31 -34.44
C LYS A 313 -18.10 -18.71 -33.35
N SER A 314 -18.34 -19.85 -32.71
CA SER A 314 -17.52 -20.40 -31.61
C SER A 314 -17.21 -19.39 -30.48
N GLY A 315 -18.17 -18.53 -30.14
CA GLY A 315 -18.03 -17.52 -29.09
C GLY A 315 -17.23 -16.27 -29.46
N LYS A 316 -16.97 -16.01 -30.75
CA LYS A 316 -16.36 -14.75 -31.22
C LYS A 316 -17.12 -14.09 -32.37
N CYS A 317 -17.13 -12.76 -32.36
CA CYS A 317 -17.72 -11.95 -33.43
C CYS A 317 -16.80 -11.87 -34.65
N ILE A 318 -17.23 -12.44 -35.78
CA ILE A 318 -16.47 -12.48 -37.04
C ILE A 318 -17.30 -12.09 -38.27
N PHE A 319 -16.66 -11.50 -39.27
CA PHE A 319 -17.18 -11.55 -40.63
C PHE A 319 -17.02 -12.99 -41.17
N ASP A 320 -17.90 -13.45 -42.07
CA ASP A 320 -17.86 -14.85 -42.56
C ASP A 320 -16.74 -15.12 -43.59
N THR A 321 -15.71 -14.28 -43.61
CA THR A 321 -14.52 -14.40 -44.46
C THR A 321 -13.48 -15.35 -43.86
N THR A 322 -12.61 -15.93 -44.69
CA THR A 322 -11.51 -16.79 -44.22
C THR A 322 -10.50 -15.98 -43.40
N GLU A 323 -10.24 -14.74 -43.78
CA GLU A 323 -9.34 -13.81 -43.08
C GLU A 323 -9.78 -13.53 -41.64
N SER A 324 -11.04 -13.11 -41.43
CA SER A 324 -11.58 -12.88 -40.08
C SER A 324 -11.60 -14.16 -39.24
N LYS A 325 -11.85 -15.33 -39.85
CA LYS A 325 -11.76 -16.63 -39.17
C LYS A 325 -10.33 -16.94 -38.71
N ILE A 326 -9.30 -16.59 -39.48
CA ILE A 326 -7.89 -16.72 -39.07
C ILE A 326 -7.57 -15.73 -37.95
N LYS A 327 -7.85 -14.44 -38.17
CA LYS A 327 -7.58 -13.32 -37.26
C LYS A 327 -8.17 -13.57 -35.87
N CYS A 328 -9.36 -14.16 -35.80
CA CYS A 328 -10.03 -14.49 -34.55
C CYS A 328 -9.75 -15.91 -34.01
N GLY A 329 -8.91 -16.71 -34.70
CA GLY A 329 -8.47 -18.03 -34.25
C GLY A 329 -9.50 -19.16 -34.39
N LEU A 330 -10.54 -18.96 -35.20
CA LEU A 330 -11.51 -20.00 -35.57
C LEU A 330 -10.95 -20.99 -36.58
N LEU A 331 -10.20 -20.47 -37.56
CA LEU A 331 -9.38 -21.24 -38.49
C LEU A 331 -7.91 -20.95 -38.23
N LYS A 332 -7.07 -21.91 -38.56
CA LYS A 332 -5.62 -21.82 -38.43
C LYS A 332 -5.01 -21.49 -39.79
N ALA A 333 -4.14 -20.50 -39.82
CA ALA A 333 -3.38 -20.10 -41.00
C ALA A 333 -2.51 -21.25 -41.54
N GLU A 334 -1.92 -21.04 -42.72
CA GLU A 334 -0.86 -21.90 -43.24
C GLU A 334 0.25 -22.09 -42.17
N CYS A 335 0.82 -23.29 -42.11
CA CYS A 335 1.85 -23.73 -41.16
C CYS A 335 1.46 -23.71 -39.66
N ALA A 336 0.28 -23.21 -39.29
CA ALA A 336 -0.16 -23.19 -37.90
C ALA A 336 -0.52 -24.61 -37.39
N PRO A 337 -0.21 -24.93 -36.12
CA PRO A 337 -0.29 -26.30 -35.60
C PRO A 337 -1.73 -26.79 -35.43
N CYS A 338 -2.06 -27.97 -35.95
CA CYS A 338 -3.39 -28.55 -36.00
C CYS A 338 -3.47 -29.96 -35.39
N ARG A 339 -4.68 -30.36 -34.99
CA ARG A 339 -5.00 -31.76 -34.59
C ARG A 339 -6.03 -32.43 -35.51
N SER A 340 -6.60 -31.68 -36.46
CA SER A 340 -7.69 -32.15 -37.33
C SER A 340 -7.82 -31.22 -38.54
N GLY A 341 -7.99 -31.77 -39.75
CA GLY A 341 -8.10 -30.97 -40.99
C GLY A 341 -9.18 -29.89 -40.99
N ARG A 342 -10.31 -30.13 -40.30
CA ARG A 342 -11.45 -29.17 -40.21
C ARG A 342 -11.12 -27.83 -39.53
N LYS A 343 -9.91 -27.63 -38.99
CA LYS A 343 -9.48 -26.39 -38.34
C LYS A 343 -8.49 -25.57 -39.19
N CYS A 344 -8.13 -26.04 -40.37
CA CYS A 344 -7.21 -25.34 -41.28
C CYS A 344 -7.99 -24.39 -42.19
N ALA A 345 -7.45 -23.19 -42.40
CA ALA A 345 -8.05 -22.20 -43.30
C ALA A 345 -7.96 -22.62 -44.78
N GLN A 346 -6.89 -23.34 -45.12
CA GLN A 346 -6.62 -23.91 -46.43
C GLN A 346 -6.05 -25.32 -46.24
N GLY A 347 -6.43 -26.26 -47.11
CA GLY A 347 -5.85 -27.59 -47.14
C GLY A 347 -6.30 -28.56 -46.03
N LYS A 348 -5.38 -29.46 -45.65
CA LYS A 348 -5.58 -30.49 -44.63
C LYS A 348 -4.57 -30.32 -43.49
N CYS A 349 -4.83 -31.02 -42.39
CA CYS A 349 -3.86 -31.16 -41.32
C CYS A 349 -2.92 -32.31 -41.68
N TRP A 350 -1.66 -32.01 -41.98
CA TRP A 350 -0.60 -32.97 -42.27
C TRP A 350 0.54 -32.71 -41.28
N GLY A 351 1.17 -33.75 -40.73
CA GLY A 351 2.24 -33.61 -39.73
C GLY A 351 1.96 -32.64 -38.57
N GLY A 352 0.69 -32.50 -38.17
CA GLY A 352 0.30 -31.55 -37.13
C GLY A 352 0.40 -30.07 -37.51
N LYS A 353 0.52 -29.70 -38.79
CA LYS A 353 0.38 -28.31 -39.29
C LYS A 353 -0.61 -28.23 -40.47
N CYS A 354 -1.18 -27.05 -40.67
CA CYS A 354 -2.10 -26.78 -41.79
C CYS A 354 -1.33 -26.48 -43.08
N THR A 355 -1.61 -27.25 -44.14
CA THR A 355 -0.97 -27.12 -45.46
C THR A 355 -1.94 -27.60 -46.54
N ASP A 356 -1.87 -27.01 -47.75
CA ASP A 356 -2.59 -27.53 -48.92
C ASP A 356 -1.96 -28.77 -49.54
N GLY A 357 -0.76 -29.15 -49.09
CA GLY A 357 -0.04 -30.33 -49.57
C GLY A 357 0.79 -30.10 -50.84
N THR A 358 0.83 -28.87 -51.35
CA THR A 358 1.78 -28.48 -52.40
C THR A 358 3.22 -28.50 -51.87
N PHE A 359 4.20 -28.66 -52.77
CA PHE A 359 5.62 -28.65 -52.37
C PHE A 359 6.03 -27.30 -51.74
N GLU A 360 5.51 -26.18 -52.25
CA GLU A 360 5.78 -24.85 -51.68
C GLU A 360 5.22 -24.71 -50.26
N SER A 361 3.98 -25.14 -50.02
CA SER A 361 3.38 -25.13 -48.68
C SER A 361 4.15 -26.06 -47.73
N LEU A 362 4.54 -27.24 -48.20
CA LEU A 362 5.33 -28.17 -47.40
C LEU A 362 6.73 -27.62 -47.07
N ALA A 363 7.40 -26.95 -48.01
CA ALA A 363 8.71 -26.33 -47.79
C ALA A 363 8.66 -25.11 -46.86
N LYS A 364 7.54 -24.37 -46.80
CA LYS A 364 7.32 -23.29 -45.82
C LYS A 364 7.04 -23.83 -44.41
N CYS A 365 6.31 -24.95 -44.31
CA CYS A 365 5.77 -25.41 -43.04
C CYS A 365 6.60 -26.50 -42.35
N PHE A 366 7.40 -27.25 -43.09
CA PHE A 366 8.14 -28.42 -42.59
C PHE A 366 9.63 -28.26 -42.85
N GLU A 367 10.42 -29.10 -42.17
CA GLU A 367 11.87 -29.01 -42.28
C GLU A 367 12.30 -29.29 -43.74
N PRO A 368 13.21 -28.47 -44.30
CA PRO A 368 13.70 -28.65 -45.66
C PRO A 368 14.54 -29.92 -45.77
N GLU A 369 14.98 -30.24 -46.98
CA GLU A 369 16.00 -31.28 -47.17
C GLU A 369 17.21 -31.01 -46.25
N CYS A 370 17.67 -32.06 -45.58
CA CYS A 370 18.71 -32.08 -44.54
C CYS A 370 18.36 -31.42 -43.19
N GLY A 371 17.13 -30.88 -43.03
CA GLY A 371 16.59 -30.45 -41.74
C GLY A 371 16.39 -31.60 -40.75
N MET A 372 16.20 -31.28 -39.48
CA MET A 372 16.07 -32.26 -38.39
C MET A 372 14.64 -32.81 -38.31
N CYS A 373 14.47 -34.12 -38.09
CA CYS A 373 13.15 -34.72 -37.97
C CYS A 373 13.09 -35.81 -36.89
N LYS A 374 11.88 -36.17 -36.49
CA LYS A 374 11.59 -37.35 -35.64
C LYS A 374 10.72 -38.38 -36.36
N SER A 375 10.02 -37.95 -37.40
CA SER A 375 9.10 -38.73 -38.22
C SER A 375 9.03 -38.18 -39.65
N ASP A 376 8.55 -38.99 -40.59
CA ASP A 376 8.36 -38.60 -42.00
C ASP A 376 7.49 -37.34 -42.18
N PHE A 377 6.61 -37.10 -41.20
CA PHE A 377 5.69 -35.98 -41.15
C PHE A 377 6.33 -34.64 -40.75
N ASP A 378 7.56 -34.64 -40.22
CA ASP A 378 8.29 -33.40 -39.91
C ASP A 378 8.94 -32.79 -41.17
N CYS A 379 8.95 -33.54 -42.29
CA CYS A 379 9.77 -33.28 -43.46
C CYS A 379 8.97 -32.81 -44.67
N SER A 380 9.42 -31.73 -45.31
CA SER A 380 8.93 -31.30 -46.63
C SER A 380 9.10 -32.39 -47.71
N THR A 381 10.16 -33.20 -47.58
CA THR A 381 10.48 -34.36 -48.43
C THR A 381 9.64 -35.61 -48.16
N LYS A 382 8.82 -35.61 -47.10
CA LYS A 382 7.97 -36.74 -46.64
C LYS A 382 8.73 -38.01 -46.23
N LEU A 383 10.03 -37.92 -45.97
CA LEU A 383 10.84 -39.04 -45.49
C LEU A 383 11.90 -38.58 -44.50
N CYS A 384 11.87 -39.17 -43.31
CA CYS A 384 12.79 -38.93 -42.20
C CYS A 384 13.66 -40.16 -41.98
N LYS A 385 14.97 -40.05 -42.21
CA LYS A 385 15.92 -41.16 -41.99
C LYS A 385 17.02 -40.73 -41.03
N SER A 386 17.23 -41.54 -39.98
CA SER A 386 18.15 -41.28 -38.87
C SER A 386 18.12 -39.84 -38.33
N GLY A 387 16.91 -39.27 -38.22
CA GLY A 387 16.69 -37.91 -37.71
C GLY A 387 16.91 -36.78 -38.72
N LYS A 388 17.05 -37.06 -40.02
CA LYS A 388 17.16 -36.05 -41.08
C LYS A 388 16.14 -36.23 -42.21
N CYS A 389 15.59 -35.11 -42.68
CA CYS A 389 14.71 -35.07 -43.84
C CYS A 389 15.51 -35.28 -45.13
N ILE A 390 15.11 -36.27 -45.93
CA ILE A 390 15.76 -36.59 -47.20
C ILE A 390 14.75 -36.90 -48.30
N PHE A 391 15.12 -36.73 -49.56
CA PHE A 391 14.53 -37.52 -50.63
C PHE A 391 15.16 -38.93 -50.62
N ASP A 392 14.49 -39.94 -51.16
CA ASP A 392 15.01 -41.32 -51.14
C ASP A 392 16.09 -41.58 -52.21
N THR A 393 17.02 -40.64 -52.38
CA THR A 393 18.13 -40.68 -53.35
C THR A 393 19.47 -40.82 -52.62
N THR A 394 20.46 -41.41 -53.28
CA THR A 394 21.84 -41.51 -52.72
C THR A 394 22.46 -40.12 -52.55
N GLU A 395 22.16 -39.19 -53.46
CA GLU A 395 22.64 -37.81 -53.42
C GLU A 395 22.13 -37.07 -52.17
N SER A 396 20.82 -37.10 -51.88
CA SER A 396 20.27 -36.53 -50.64
C SER A 396 20.87 -37.17 -49.39
N LYS A 397 21.09 -38.49 -49.39
CA LYS A 397 21.72 -39.20 -48.26
C LYS A 397 23.17 -38.74 -48.03
N ILE A 398 23.92 -38.43 -49.08
CA ILE A 398 25.27 -37.84 -48.97
C ILE A 398 25.20 -36.37 -48.51
N LYS A 399 24.37 -35.56 -49.18
CA LYS A 399 24.18 -34.12 -48.90
C LYS A 399 23.78 -33.87 -47.44
N CYS A 400 22.91 -34.73 -46.90
CA CYS A 400 22.48 -34.66 -45.52
C CYS A 400 23.40 -35.41 -44.54
N GLY A 401 24.52 -35.99 -44.99
CA GLY A 401 25.52 -36.64 -44.15
C GLY A 401 25.02 -37.90 -43.43
N LEU A 402 24.06 -38.62 -44.03
CA LEU A 402 23.67 -39.98 -43.62
C LEU A 402 24.65 -41.01 -44.17
N LEU A 403 25.21 -40.73 -45.35
CA LEU A 403 26.26 -41.50 -45.99
C LEU A 403 27.43 -40.58 -46.30
N LYS A 404 28.64 -41.12 -46.23
CA LYS A 404 29.90 -40.41 -46.46
C LYS A 404 30.39 -40.67 -47.87
N ALA A 405 30.85 -39.62 -48.53
CA ALA A 405 31.43 -39.69 -49.86
C ALA A 405 32.76 -40.48 -49.88
N GLU A 406 33.24 -40.80 -51.09
CA GLU A 406 34.56 -41.42 -51.31
C GLU A 406 35.68 -40.60 -50.62
N CYS A 407 36.67 -41.30 -50.06
CA CYS A 407 37.78 -40.76 -49.27
C CYS A 407 37.43 -40.04 -47.97
N ALA A 408 36.15 -39.87 -47.63
CA ALA A 408 35.75 -39.25 -46.36
C ALA A 408 36.04 -40.17 -45.15
N PRO A 409 36.37 -39.62 -43.97
CA PRO A 409 36.77 -40.41 -42.81
C PRO A 409 35.60 -41.18 -42.18
N CYS A 410 35.78 -42.47 -41.92
CA CYS A 410 34.74 -43.41 -41.45
C CYS A 410 35.21 -44.23 -40.24
N LYS A 411 34.24 -44.82 -39.51
CA LYS A 411 34.52 -45.82 -38.46
C LYS A 411 34.02 -47.21 -38.83
N SER A 412 32.90 -47.30 -39.56
CA SER A 412 32.25 -48.54 -40.00
C SER A 412 31.90 -48.49 -41.49
N GLY A 413 31.67 -49.66 -42.10
CA GLY A 413 31.36 -49.77 -43.53
C GLY A 413 30.03 -49.14 -43.93
N ASP A 414 29.03 -49.22 -43.05
CA ASP A 414 27.65 -48.78 -43.31
C ASP A 414 27.51 -47.24 -43.33
N GLU A 415 28.56 -46.51 -42.92
CA GLU A 415 28.67 -45.06 -43.07
C GLU A 415 29.01 -44.64 -44.50
N CYS A 416 29.44 -45.54 -45.39
CA CYS A 416 29.95 -45.18 -46.71
C CYS A 416 28.86 -45.22 -47.78
N ALA A 417 28.77 -44.17 -48.61
CA ALA A 417 27.80 -44.13 -49.72
C ALA A 417 28.07 -45.18 -50.80
N GLN A 418 29.34 -45.60 -50.91
CA GLN A 418 29.82 -46.65 -51.79
C GLN A 418 31.02 -47.33 -51.11
N GLY A 419 31.07 -48.66 -51.16
CA GLY A 419 32.21 -49.43 -50.65
C GLY A 419 32.18 -49.76 -49.16
N LYS A 420 33.36 -49.86 -48.56
CA LYS A 420 33.58 -50.16 -47.13
C LYS A 420 34.53 -49.14 -46.51
N CYS A 421 34.55 -49.11 -45.18
CA CYS A 421 35.55 -48.35 -44.44
C CYS A 421 36.88 -49.11 -44.42
N TRP A 422 37.94 -48.49 -44.93
CA TRP A 422 39.28 -49.07 -45.00
C TRP A 422 40.31 -48.02 -44.61
N GLY A 423 41.26 -48.34 -43.72
CA GLY A 423 42.24 -47.36 -43.21
C GLY A 423 41.62 -46.11 -42.58
N GLY A 424 40.36 -46.19 -42.12
CA GLY A 424 39.61 -45.04 -41.61
C GLY A 424 39.03 -44.10 -42.68
N LYS A 425 39.01 -44.47 -43.97
CA LYS A 425 38.37 -43.70 -45.07
C LYS A 425 37.43 -44.58 -45.91
N CYS A 426 36.34 -44.00 -46.42
CA CYS A 426 35.40 -44.69 -47.29
C CYS A 426 36.01 -44.94 -48.68
N THR A 427 36.02 -46.20 -49.11
CA THR A 427 36.57 -46.62 -50.41
C THR A 427 35.85 -47.85 -50.92
N ASP A 428 35.69 -47.97 -52.24
CA ASP A 428 35.17 -49.19 -52.89
C ASP A 428 36.16 -50.37 -52.82
N GLY A 429 37.38 -50.14 -52.31
CA GLY A 429 38.45 -51.14 -52.22
C GLY A 429 39.25 -51.26 -53.52
N SER A 430 38.92 -50.52 -54.57
CA SER A 430 39.68 -50.48 -55.81
C SER A 430 41.06 -49.85 -55.59
N PHE A 431 42.05 -50.30 -56.36
CA PHE A 431 43.39 -49.71 -56.34
C PHE A 431 43.37 -48.21 -56.68
N LYS A 432 42.41 -47.78 -57.52
CA LYS A 432 42.22 -46.38 -57.93
C LYS A 432 41.78 -45.52 -56.73
N SER A 433 40.79 -45.97 -55.97
CA SER A 433 40.32 -45.26 -54.77
C SER A 433 41.33 -45.32 -53.62
N LEU A 434 42.01 -46.45 -53.41
CA LEU A 434 43.11 -46.52 -52.42
C LEU A 434 44.26 -45.55 -52.73
N LYS A 435 44.66 -45.42 -54.01
CA LYS A 435 45.67 -44.43 -54.43
C LYS A 435 45.17 -42.98 -54.32
N LYS A 436 43.88 -42.74 -54.47
CA LYS A 436 43.25 -41.41 -54.35
C LYS A 436 43.12 -40.94 -52.89
N CYS A 437 42.92 -41.85 -51.95
CA CYS A 437 42.59 -41.52 -50.57
C CYS A 437 43.76 -41.50 -49.56
N PHE A 438 44.97 -41.98 -49.89
CA PHE A 438 46.07 -42.19 -48.92
C PHE A 438 47.45 -41.72 -49.39
N GLU A 439 48.35 -41.45 -48.44
CA GLU A 439 49.66 -40.84 -48.69
C GLU A 439 50.69 -41.78 -49.37
N PRO A 440 51.58 -41.24 -50.24
CA PRO A 440 52.64 -42.01 -50.92
C PRO A 440 53.78 -42.44 -49.97
N GLU A 441 54.75 -43.22 -50.46
CA GLU A 441 55.96 -43.52 -49.67
C GLU A 441 56.79 -42.23 -49.45
N CYS A 442 57.36 -42.09 -48.25
CA CYS A 442 57.98 -40.86 -47.73
C CYS A 442 57.04 -39.64 -47.63
N GLY A 443 55.75 -39.77 -47.96
CA GLY A 443 54.73 -38.75 -47.70
C GLY A 443 54.57 -38.47 -46.21
N SER A 444 54.13 -37.26 -45.88
CA SER A 444 53.97 -36.82 -44.48
C SER A 444 52.79 -37.53 -43.82
N CYS A 445 52.96 -37.94 -42.57
CA CYS A 445 51.91 -38.63 -41.80
C CYS A 445 51.93 -38.21 -40.33
N LYS A 446 50.82 -38.49 -39.64
CA LYS A 446 50.68 -38.34 -38.18
C LYS A 446 50.47 -39.71 -37.51
N SER A 447 49.91 -40.68 -38.24
CA SER A 447 49.63 -42.04 -37.75
C SER A 447 49.70 -43.08 -38.89
N ASP A 448 49.77 -44.37 -38.54
CA ASP A 448 49.78 -45.48 -39.52
C ASP A 448 48.57 -45.43 -40.48
N PHE A 449 47.42 -44.90 -40.04
CA PHE A 449 46.21 -44.76 -40.86
C PHE A 449 46.36 -43.86 -42.08
N ASP A 450 47.25 -42.85 -42.03
CA ASP A 450 47.48 -41.95 -43.18
C ASP A 450 48.12 -42.68 -44.37
N CYS A 451 48.78 -43.81 -44.09
CA CYS A 451 49.71 -44.48 -44.98
C CYS A 451 49.14 -45.73 -45.69
N SER A 452 47.86 -46.04 -45.51
CA SER A 452 47.18 -47.24 -46.03
C SER A 452 47.84 -48.55 -45.61
N THR A 453 48.70 -49.13 -46.45
CA THR A 453 49.42 -50.40 -46.20
C THR A 453 50.83 -50.21 -45.64
N LYS A 454 51.27 -48.97 -45.41
CA LYS A 454 52.61 -48.62 -44.84
C LYS A 454 52.45 -48.11 -43.38
N ARG A 455 53.56 -47.83 -42.68
CA ARG A 455 53.53 -47.29 -41.31
C ARG A 455 54.09 -45.87 -41.23
N CYS A 456 53.60 -45.09 -40.28
CA CYS A 456 54.10 -43.76 -40.00
C CYS A 456 55.27 -43.80 -39.02
N ASN A 457 56.44 -43.31 -39.43
CA ASN A 457 57.63 -43.27 -38.58
C ASN A 457 58.27 -41.88 -38.64
N LYS A 458 58.45 -41.23 -37.47
CA LYS A 458 58.95 -39.85 -37.33
C LYS A 458 58.30 -38.88 -38.35
N GLY A 459 56.98 -39.00 -38.55
CA GLY A 459 56.21 -38.14 -39.44
C GLY A 459 56.23 -38.48 -40.94
N LYS A 460 56.78 -39.63 -41.36
CA LYS A 460 56.75 -40.10 -42.76
C LYS A 460 56.22 -41.52 -42.95
N CYS A 461 55.48 -41.75 -44.02
CA CYS A 461 54.98 -43.06 -44.43
C CYS A 461 56.11 -43.94 -44.99
N VAL A 462 56.55 -44.93 -44.22
CA VAL A 462 57.63 -45.85 -44.55
C VAL A 462 57.16 -47.30 -44.52
N PHE A 463 57.82 -48.16 -45.29
CA PHE A 463 57.77 -49.59 -45.03
C PHE A 463 58.60 -49.92 -43.79
N GLY A 464 58.28 -50.99 -43.07
CA GLY A 464 58.94 -51.35 -41.79
C GLY A 464 60.44 -51.66 -41.88
N THR A 465 61.05 -51.59 -43.06
CA THR A 465 62.43 -52.00 -43.37
C THR A 465 63.44 -50.88 -43.11
N LEU A 466 64.68 -51.26 -42.76
CA LEU A 466 65.77 -50.29 -42.55
C LEU A 466 66.05 -49.45 -43.82
N LYS A 467 65.94 -50.06 -45.01
CA LYS A 467 66.09 -49.37 -46.30
C LYS A 467 65.11 -48.21 -46.48
N SER A 468 63.82 -48.38 -46.16
CA SER A 468 62.81 -47.31 -46.27
C SER A 468 63.04 -46.20 -45.23
N LYS A 469 63.49 -46.54 -44.01
CA LYS A 469 63.88 -45.56 -42.98
C LYS A 469 65.06 -44.68 -43.40
N ILE A 470 66.09 -45.25 -44.04
CA ILE A 470 67.22 -44.49 -44.60
C ILE A 470 66.76 -43.66 -45.80
N LYS A 471 66.00 -44.24 -46.74
CA LYS A 471 65.45 -43.55 -47.94
C LYS A 471 64.65 -42.30 -47.58
N CYS A 472 63.83 -42.35 -46.53
CA CYS A 472 63.04 -41.20 -46.08
C CYS A 472 63.78 -40.29 -45.07
N GLY A 473 65.05 -40.56 -44.75
CA GLY A 473 65.95 -39.69 -43.97
C GLY A 473 65.78 -39.74 -42.45
N LEU A 474 65.33 -40.86 -41.88
CA LEU A 474 64.98 -40.96 -40.45
C LEU A 474 66.16 -41.30 -39.51
N VAL A 475 67.28 -41.77 -40.06
CA VAL A 475 68.54 -42.14 -39.40
C VAL A 475 69.74 -41.95 -40.35
N LYS A 476 70.95 -41.73 -39.80
CA LYS A 476 72.24 -41.52 -40.49
C LYS A 476 73.11 -42.80 -40.47
N ALA A 477 74.03 -42.93 -41.43
CA ALA A 477 74.99 -44.04 -41.49
C ALA A 477 76.18 -43.88 -40.50
N GLU A 478 77.03 -44.90 -40.39
CA GLU A 478 78.31 -44.86 -39.63
C GLU A 478 79.25 -43.78 -40.19
N CYS A 479 80.16 -43.27 -39.36
CA CYS A 479 81.11 -42.17 -39.62
C CYS A 479 80.49 -40.81 -39.99
N ALA A 480 79.17 -40.75 -40.21
CA ALA A 480 78.46 -39.51 -40.53
C ALA A 480 78.50 -38.52 -39.35
N PRO A 481 78.54 -37.19 -39.62
CA PRO A 481 78.53 -36.18 -38.58
C PRO A 481 77.19 -36.17 -37.83
N CYS A 482 77.26 -36.18 -36.51
CA CYS A 482 76.12 -36.24 -35.60
C CYS A 482 76.22 -35.16 -34.52
N LYS A 483 75.06 -34.78 -33.98
CA LYS A 483 74.97 -33.97 -32.76
C LYS A 483 74.50 -34.81 -31.57
N SER A 484 73.76 -35.88 -31.83
CA SER A 484 73.24 -36.81 -30.82
C SER A 484 73.31 -38.26 -31.30
N GLY A 485 73.40 -39.22 -30.36
CA GLY A 485 73.49 -40.65 -30.70
C GLY A 485 72.22 -41.24 -31.31
N THR A 486 71.07 -40.61 -31.06
CA THR A 486 69.75 -41.04 -31.58
C THR A 486 69.52 -40.72 -33.06
N GLU A 487 70.45 -40.01 -33.70
CA GLU A 487 70.48 -39.79 -35.14
C GLU A 487 71.14 -40.94 -35.90
N CYS A 488 71.96 -41.77 -35.25
CA CYS A 488 72.73 -42.83 -35.88
C CYS A 488 71.86 -44.09 -36.10
N ALA A 489 71.99 -44.74 -37.26
CA ALA A 489 71.33 -46.01 -37.54
C ALA A 489 71.90 -47.17 -36.71
N GLN A 490 73.16 -47.05 -36.29
CA GLN A 490 73.88 -47.94 -35.40
C GLN A 490 74.85 -47.11 -34.54
N GLY A 491 75.03 -47.49 -33.28
CA GLY A 491 76.01 -46.85 -32.37
C GLY A 491 75.54 -45.59 -31.66
N LYS A 492 76.51 -44.82 -31.16
CA LYS A 492 76.34 -43.53 -30.47
C LYS A 492 77.08 -42.42 -31.22
N CYS A 493 76.77 -41.18 -30.86
CA CYS A 493 77.55 -40.03 -31.31
C CYS A 493 78.75 -39.86 -30.37
N TRP A 494 79.95 -40.08 -30.88
CA TRP A 494 81.22 -39.93 -30.15
C TRP A 494 82.12 -39.00 -30.95
N GLY A 495 82.71 -37.98 -30.31
CA GLY A 495 83.51 -36.95 -30.98
C GLY A 495 82.82 -36.30 -32.20
N GLY A 496 81.49 -36.20 -32.19
CA GLY A 496 80.67 -35.67 -33.30
C GLY A 496 80.52 -36.58 -34.53
N LYS A 497 80.90 -37.86 -34.46
CA LYS A 497 80.66 -38.87 -35.52
C LYS A 497 79.84 -40.06 -34.99
N CYS A 498 79.03 -40.66 -35.85
CA CYS A 498 78.33 -41.90 -35.54
C CYS A 498 79.30 -43.09 -35.51
N THR A 499 79.56 -43.65 -34.33
CA THR A 499 80.43 -44.82 -34.13
C THR A 499 79.75 -45.82 -33.20
N ASP A 500 79.95 -47.12 -33.35
CA ASP A 500 79.40 -48.10 -32.39
C ASP A 500 80.13 -48.16 -31.05
N GLY A 501 81.27 -47.49 -30.93
CA GLY A 501 82.08 -47.42 -29.72
C GLY A 501 83.08 -48.57 -29.58
N SER A 502 83.15 -49.48 -30.56
CA SER A 502 84.27 -50.42 -30.67
C SER A 502 85.59 -49.69 -30.89
N ASP A 503 86.69 -50.32 -30.47
CA ASP A 503 88.05 -49.83 -30.76
C ASP A 503 88.28 -49.69 -32.27
N GLU A 504 87.73 -50.59 -33.10
CA GLU A 504 87.76 -50.49 -34.56
C GLU A 504 87.06 -49.23 -35.08
N SER A 505 85.82 -48.95 -34.64
CA SER A 505 85.05 -47.78 -35.10
C SER A 505 85.64 -46.47 -34.58
N LEU A 506 86.21 -46.46 -33.37
CA LEU A 506 86.93 -45.30 -32.83
C LEU A 506 88.27 -45.05 -33.55
N LYS A 507 89.07 -46.09 -33.85
CA LYS A 507 90.31 -45.97 -34.64
C LYS A 507 90.05 -45.55 -36.09
N LYS A 508 88.91 -45.95 -36.68
CA LYS A 508 88.45 -45.43 -37.98
C LYS A 508 88.06 -43.94 -37.94
N CYS A 509 87.92 -43.33 -36.76
CA CYS A 509 87.35 -41.99 -36.61
C CYS A 509 88.24 -40.88 -35.99
N PHE A 510 89.29 -41.17 -35.18
CA PHE A 510 90.01 -40.19 -34.32
C PHE A 510 91.56 -40.36 -34.17
N VAL A 511 92.25 -39.37 -33.54
CA VAL A 511 93.74 -39.21 -33.47
C VAL A 511 94.37 -39.55 -32.06
N PRO A 512 95.62 -40.09 -31.97
CA PRO A 512 96.27 -40.52 -30.70
C PRO A 512 96.99 -39.44 -29.83
N GLU A 513 97.52 -39.83 -28.64
CA GLU A 513 98.21 -38.90 -27.69
C GLU A 513 99.59 -38.47 -28.20
N CYS A 514 100.01 -37.24 -27.88
CA CYS A 514 101.17 -36.52 -28.43
C CYS A 514 101.14 -36.32 -29.96
N GLY A 515 100.12 -36.85 -30.65
CA GLY A 515 99.86 -36.66 -32.07
C GLY A 515 99.53 -35.21 -32.41
N LYS A 516 99.86 -34.80 -33.65
CA LYS A 516 99.57 -33.47 -34.16
C LYS A 516 98.06 -33.26 -34.31
N CYS A 517 97.57 -32.09 -33.92
CA CYS A 517 96.16 -31.71 -34.01
C CYS A 517 96.02 -30.28 -34.51
N LYS A 518 94.87 -29.97 -35.11
CA LYS A 518 94.47 -28.58 -35.42
C LYS A 518 93.42 -28.07 -34.45
N SER A 519 92.62 -28.97 -33.88
CA SER A 519 91.57 -28.66 -32.91
C SER A 519 91.40 -29.80 -31.89
N ASP A 520 90.70 -29.53 -30.79
CA ASP A 520 90.33 -30.55 -29.81
C ASP A 520 89.48 -31.69 -30.42
N PHE A 521 88.72 -31.39 -31.48
CA PHE A 521 87.84 -32.34 -32.16
C PHE A 521 88.58 -33.52 -32.81
N ASP A 522 89.84 -33.32 -33.20
CA ASP A 522 90.69 -34.37 -33.77
C ASP A 522 91.10 -35.40 -32.70
N CYS A 523 91.26 -34.94 -31.46
CA CYS A 523 91.93 -35.62 -30.35
C CYS A 523 91.04 -36.54 -29.50
N SER A 524 89.74 -36.63 -29.79
CA SER A 524 88.74 -37.41 -29.04
C SER A 524 88.70 -37.06 -27.54
N THR A 525 89.30 -37.87 -26.66
CA THR A 525 89.32 -37.68 -25.20
C THR A 525 90.49 -36.83 -24.67
N LYS A 526 91.28 -36.25 -25.57
CA LYS A 526 92.47 -35.42 -25.27
C LYS A 526 92.26 -33.99 -25.78
N SER A 527 93.03 -33.04 -25.26
CA SER A 527 92.98 -31.63 -25.68
C SER A 527 94.19 -31.27 -26.54
N CYS A 528 93.96 -30.46 -27.57
CA CYS A 528 94.99 -29.94 -28.47
C CYS A 528 95.71 -28.74 -27.83
N VAL A 529 96.72 -29.00 -27.00
CA VAL A 529 97.50 -27.96 -26.32
C VAL A 529 98.83 -27.77 -27.07
N SER A 530 99.11 -26.54 -27.51
CA SER A 530 100.32 -26.20 -28.27
C SER A 530 100.59 -27.13 -29.47
N GLY A 531 99.53 -27.51 -30.18
CA GLY A 531 99.59 -28.34 -31.40
C GLY A 531 99.71 -29.86 -31.20
N LYS A 532 99.56 -30.35 -29.95
CA LYS A 532 99.57 -31.80 -29.64
C LYS A 532 98.35 -32.22 -28.82
N CYS A 533 97.82 -33.42 -29.10
CA CYS A 533 96.78 -34.05 -28.28
C CYS A 533 97.37 -34.54 -26.94
N VAL A 534 97.15 -33.81 -25.85
CA VAL A 534 97.60 -34.17 -24.48
C VAL A 534 96.40 -34.34 -23.55
N PHE A 535 96.54 -35.20 -22.54
CA PHE A 535 95.49 -35.30 -21.51
C PHE A 535 95.48 -34.04 -20.62
N ASN A 536 94.30 -33.63 -20.18
CA ASN A 536 94.13 -32.47 -19.30
C ASN A 536 94.47 -32.80 -17.83
N THR A 537 95.64 -33.39 -17.59
CA THR A 537 96.15 -33.73 -16.27
C THR A 537 97.49 -33.03 -16.03
N SER A 538 97.75 -32.63 -14.78
CA SER A 538 99.02 -32.02 -14.39
C SER A 538 100.21 -32.94 -14.68
N ALA A 539 100.02 -34.26 -14.68
CA ALA A 539 101.05 -35.23 -15.05
C ALA A 539 101.33 -35.23 -16.57
N SER A 540 100.31 -35.31 -17.44
CA SER A 540 100.49 -35.26 -18.90
C SER A 540 101.04 -33.90 -19.35
N LYS A 541 100.59 -32.80 -18.71
CA LYS A 541 101.13 -31.45 -18.92
C LYS A 541 102.53 -31.24 -18.34
N ALA A 542 102.87 -31.72 -17.14
CA ALA A 542 104.22 -31.58 -16.58
C ALA A 542 105.25 -32.51 -17.24
N LYS A 543 104.82 -33.67 -17.74
CA LYS A 543 105.54 -34.50 -18.72
C LYS A 543 105.83 -33.72 -20.02
N CYS A 544 105.29 -32.51 -20.16
CA CYS A 544 105.63 -31.52 -21.18
C CYS A 544 106.27 -30.18 -20.65
N PHE A 545 106.24 -29.76 -19.34
CA PHE A 545 106.83 -28.47 -18.80
C PHE A 545 107.04 -28.34 -17.23
N ARG A 546 108.16 -27.78 -16.67
CA ARG A 546 108.31 -27.14 -15.28
C ARG A 546 109.70 -26.44 -14.95
N LYS A 547 109.94 -25.93 -13.70
CA LYS A 547 111.16 -25.18 -13.18
C LYS A 547 111.84 -25.74 -11.88
N LYS A 548 112.93 -25.15 -11.30
CA LYS A 548 113.87 -25.73 -10.27
C LYS A 548 113.97 -25.01 -8.87
N GLU A 549 114.79 -25.52 -7.92
CA GLU A 549 115.03 -25.04 -6.52
C GLU A 549 115.89 -23.76 -6.42
N CYS A 550 115.78 -23.00 -5.32
CA CYS A 550 116.39 -21.69 -5.03
C CYS A 550 116.03 -20.55 -5.99
N GLU A 551 115.42 -20.85 -7.13
CA GLU A 551 114.89 -19.85 -8.05
C GLU A 551 113.82 -18.96 -7.38
N PRO A 552 113.73 -17.67 -7.79
CA PRO A 552 112.70 -16.78 -7.31
C PRO A 552 111.31 -17.27 -7.74
N CYS A 553 110.40 -17.36 -6.79
CA CYS A 553 109.02 -17.81 -6.98
C CYS A 553 108.03 -16.77 -6.48
N ARG A 554 106.84 -16.76 -7.08
CA ARG A 554 105.67 -16.07 -6.53
C ARG A 554 104.73 -17.04 -5.80
N SER A 555 104.71 -18.31 -6.23
CA SER A 555 103.91 -19.37 -5.63
C SER A 555 104.68 -20.70 -5.62
N GLY A 556 104.34 -21.60 -4.68
CA GLY A 556 105.00 -22.91 -4.58
C GLY A 556 104.72 -23.86 -5.76
N ASN A 557 103.73 -23.55 -6.61
CA ASN A 557 103.28 -24.41 -7.70
C ASN A 557 104.13 -24.30 -8.98
N GLU A 558 105.11 -23.40 -8.98
CA GLU A 558 106.07 -23.20 -10.08
C GLU A 558 107.33 -24.07 -9.91
N CYS A 559 107.69 -24.39 -8.66
CA CYS A 559 108.85 -25.20 -8.28
C CYS A 559 108.61 -26.69 -8.65
N ALA A 560 109.61 -27.40 -9.20
CA ALA A 560 109.54 -28.86 -9.34
C ALA A 560 109.53 -29.59 -7.99
N GLN A 561 110.11 -28.98 -6.96
CA GLN A 561 110.22 -29.53 -5.59
C GLN A 561 110.14 -28.38 -4.57
N GLY A 562 109.59 -28.64 -3.39
CA GLY A 562 109.48 -27.67 -2.29
C GLY A 562 108.26 -26.73 -2.37
N LYS A 563 108.28 -25.68 -1.55
CA LYS A 563 107.32 -24.57 -1.48
C LYS A 563 108.03 -23.23 -1.72
N CYS A 564 107.25 -22.18 -1.92
CA CYS A 564 107.79 -20.82 -1.97
C CYS A 564 107.87 -20.24 -0.54
N TRP A 565 109.07 -19.98 -0.04
CA TRP A 565 109.32 -19.39 1.28
C TRP A 565 110.34 -18.26 1.15
N GLY A 566 110.08 -17.09 1.75
CA GLY A 566 110.90 -15.89 1.54
C GLY A 566 111.10 -15.50 0.06
N LYS A 567 110.10 -15.79 -0.80
CA LYS A 567 110.15 -15.63 -2.28
C LYS A 567 111.14 -16.52 -3.04
N LYS A 568 111.68 -17.59 -2.44
CA LYS A 568 112.50 -18.62 -3.14
C LYS A 568 111.89 -20.01 -3.01
N CYS A 569 112.11 -20.86 -4.01
CA CYS A 569 111.74 -22.28 -3.94
C CYS A 569 112.65 -23.01 -2.93
N THR A 570 112.12 -23.44 -1.78
CA THR A 570 112.85 -24.20 -0.74
C THR A 570 111.98 -25.35 -0.21
N ASP A 571 112.57 -26.41 0.36
CA ASP A 571 111.79 -27.52 0.92
C ASP A 571 111.30 -27.28 2.36
N GLY A 572 111.75 -26.21 3.01
CA GLY A 572 111.40 -25.83 4.39
C GLY A 572 112.23 -26.51 5.49
N SER A 573 113.24 -27.32 5.16
CA SER A 573 114.16 -27.90 6.14
C SER A 573 115.12 -26.85 6.72
N ASP A 574 115.58 -27.04 7.96
CA ASP A 574 116.53 -26.12 8.62
C ASP A 574 117.85 -25.93 7.83
N ALA A 575 118.29 -26.98 7.13
CA ALA A 575 119.43 -26.91 6.23
C ALA A 575 119.15 -26.04 4.98
N SER A 576 117.98 -26.19 4.35
CA SER A 576 117.57 -25.35 3.21
C SER A 576 117.36 -23.89 3.63
N LEU A 577 116.83 -23.66 4.85
CA LEU A 577 116.71 -22.32 5.44
C LEU A 577 118.08 -21.68 5.72
N LYS A 578 119.02 -22.39 6.36
CA LYS A 578 120.40 -21.91 6.57
C LYS A 578 121.17 -21.63 5.28
N LYS A 579 120.87 -22.36 4.20
CA LYS A 579 121.41 -22.10 2.86
C LYS A 579 120.79 -20.86 2.18
N CYS A 580 119.69 -20.33 2.71
CA CYS A 580 118.92 -19.25 2.09
C CYS A 580 118.85 -17.92 2.90
N PHE A 581 119.16 -17.89 4.21
CA PHE A 581 118.91 -16.74 5.12
C PHE A 581 120.04 -16.52 6.19
N ALA A 582 120.03 -15.38 6.92
CA ALA A 582 121.18 -14.85 7.71
C ALA A 582 121.20 -15.11 9.26
N PRO A 583 122.38 -15.04 9.94
CA PRO A 583 122.57 -15.37 11.38
C PRO A 583 122.32 -14.22 12.38
N GLU A 584 122.41 -14.48 13.70
CA GLU A 584 122.21 -13.49 14.80
C GLU A 584 123.38 -12.49 14.89
N CYS A 585 123.11 -11.24 15.26
CA CYS A 585 124.03 -10.09 15.28
C CYS A 585 124.70 -9.74 13.92
N ALA A 586 124.37 -10.45 12.83
CA ALA A 586 124.82 -10.08 11.49
C ALA A 586 124.09 -8.82 10.99
N PRO A 587 124.74 -7.98 10.16
CA PRO A 587 124.10 -6.80 9.61
C PRO A 587 122.94 -7.17 8.68
N CYS A 588 121.89 -6.35 8.68
CA CYS A 588 120.69 -6.53 7.87
C CYS A 588 120.19 -5.20 7.31
N THR A 589 119.48 -5.26 6.18
CA THR A 589 118.83 -4.10 5.54
C THR A 589 117.30 -4.21 5.56
N SER A 590 116.75 -5.42 5.65
CA SER A 590 115.32 -5.66 5.84
C SER A 590 115.03 -6.93 6.63
N GLU A 591 113.87 -7.00 7.26
CA GLU A 591 113.43 -8.15 8.07
C GLU A 591 113.41 -9.47 7.28
N PHE A 592 113.15 -9.42 5.97
CA PHE A 592 113.11 -10.59 5.09
C PHE A 592 114.46 -11.34 4.97
N GLU A 593 115.57 -10.73 5.37
CA GLU A 593 116.90 -11.35 5.38
C GLU A 593 117.16 -12.16 6.67
N CYS A 594 116.46 -11.81 7.75
CA CYS A 594 116.66 -12.31 9.12
C CYS A 594 115.82 -13.56 9.48
N SER A 595 114.88 -13.97 8.61
CA SER A 595 114.00 -15.14 8.76
C SER A 595 113.10 -15.10 10.01
N THR A 596 113.52 -15.68 11.14
CA THR A 596 112.78 -15.73 12.42
C THR A 596 113.25 -14.67 13.42
N LYS A 597 114.23 -13.86 13.03
CA LYS A 597 114.71 -12.67 13.74
C LYS A 597 114.20 -11.43 13.00
N PHE A 598 114.24 -10.27 13.63
CA PHE A 598 113.94 -9.00 12.98
C PHE A 598 115.17 -8.09 12.97
N CYS A 599 115.11 -7.03 12.17
CA CYS A 599 116.23 -6.12 11.96
C CYS A 599 116.11 -4.90 12.90
N TRP A 600 116.83 -4.89 14.02
CA TRP A 600 116.92 -3.73 14.93
C TRP A 600 118.27 -3.06 14.71
N GLU A 601 118.29 -1.73 14.46
CA GLU A 601 119.52 -0.93 14.29
C GLU A 601 120.52 -1.58 13.32
N GLY A 602 120.00 -2.13 12.22
CA GLY A 602 120.80 -2.75 11.18
C GLY A 602 121.45 -4.08 11.55
N LYS A 603 121.03 -4.77 12.64
CA LYS A 603 121.45 -6.16 12.96
C LYS A 603 120.25 -7.09 13.19
N CYS A 604 120.37 -8.36 12.78
CA CYS A 604 119.35 -9.38 13.05
C CYS A 604 119.39 -9.80 14.53
N VAL A 605 118.33 -9.50 15.30
CA VAL A 605 118.21 -9.80 16.74
C VAL A 605 116.90 -10.52 17.08
N TYR A 606 116.85 -11.13 18.27
CA TYR A 606 115.62 -11.70 18.82
C TYR A 606 114.89 -10.72 19.73
N GLU A 607 113.57 -10.89 19.86
CA GLU A 607 112.70 -10.04 20.69
C GLU A 607 112.78 -10.43 22.17
N ASN A 608 114.00 -10.45 22.71
CA ASN A 608 114.26 -10.66 24.13
C ASN A 608 115.41 -9.77 24.61
N PRO A 609 115.42 -9.37 25.90
CA PRO A 609 116.43 -8.43 26.42
C PRO A 609 117.87 -8.93 26.29
N LEU A 610 118.09 -10.26 26.38
CA LEU A 610 119.42 -10.88 26.32
C LEU A 610 120.05 -10.77 24.93
N SER A 611 119.28 -10.97 23.85
CA SER A 611 119.78 -10.83 22.47
C SER A 611 120.15 -9.38 22.16
N LEU A 612 119.36 -8.42 22.67
CA LEU A 612 119.67 -7.00 22.58
C LEU A 612 120.96 -6.64 23.33
N THR A 613 121.12 -7.03 24.60
CA THR A 613 122.39 -6.79 25.33
C THR A 613 123.59 -7.51 24.72
N LYS A 614 123.38 -8.66 24.04
CA LYS A 614 124.44 -9.41 23.35
C LYS A 614 124.91 -8.75 22.05
N CYS A 615 124.00 -8.20 21.25
CA CYS A 615 124.37 -7.52 20.00
C CYS A 615 124.68 -6.01 20.21
N PHE A 616 124.29 -5.44 21.35
CA PHE A 616 124.44 -4.03 21.76
C PHE A 616 124.69 -3.88 23.28
N PRO A 617 125.87 -4.28 23.81
CA PRO A 617 126.24 -4.01 25.20
C PRO A 617 126.62 -2.53 25.42
N HIS A 618 126.45 -2.04 26.65
CA HIS A 618 127.05 -0.78 27.13
C HIS A 618 128.57 -0.95 27.38
#